data_AF-A0A072NNV7-F1
#
_entry.id   AF-A0A072NNV7-F1
#
_cell.length_a   1.000
_cell.length_b   1.000
_cell.length_c   1.000
_cell.angle_alpha   90.00
_cell.angle_beta   90.00
_cell.angle_gamma   90.00
#
_symmetry.space_group_name_H-M   'P 1'
#
loop_
_entity.id
_entity.type
_entity.pdbx_description
1 polymer ?
#
loop_
_entity_poly.entity_id
_entity_poly.type
_entity_poly.pdbx_seq_one_letter_code
_entity_poly.pdbx_strand_id
1 'polypeptide(L)'
;MADSIFIDKSNWKYIKRGYFFQAAMYYLSDTEQPLRFLVSNDEGVLSIEERNGDFDPIILENGKKQAKEQDIIITVKPRQVIILSDDKINESEQFEYIQIAPVLGISDKDIVKPWYRKIQEDNLTGFAFIPRGENGIKVDLTQVTSIHKSMLLEKQSKVPTERMAFIDSQIVELLDL
;
A
#
# COMPACT_ATOMS: atom_id res chain seq x y z
N MET A 1 -8.21 -6.15 19.76
CA MET A 1 -8.00 -5.29 18.59
C MET A 1 -9.31 -4.59 18.35
N ALA A 2 -9.33 -3.26 18.22
CA ALA A 2 -10.57 -2.58 17.83
C ALA A 2 -10.90 -3.00 16.39
N ASP A 3 -12.13 -3.42 16.15
CA ASP A 3 -12.58 -3.78 14.81
C ASP A 3 -12.44 -2.56 13.89
N SER A 4 -11.89 -2.74 12.69
CA SER A 4 -11.75 -1.64 11.75
C SER A 4 -13.13 -1.17 11.31
N ILE A 5 -13.45 0.08 11.61
CA ILE A 5 -14.71 0.70 11.18
C ILE A 5 -14.79 0.85 9.66
N PHE A 6 -13.66 0.76 8.93
CA PHE A 6 -13.60 0.95 7.48
C PHE A 6 -14.00 -0.29 6.68
N ILE A 7 -14.34 -1.40 7.34
CA ILE A 7 -15.02 -2.53 6.71
C ILE A 7 -16.44 -2.10 6.26
N ASP A 8 -17.09 -1.22 7.03
CA ASP A 8 -18.38 -0.64 6.67
C ASP A 8 -18.19 0.57 5.73
N LYS A 9 -18.78 0.49 4.54
CA LYS A 9 -18.75 1.53 3.51
C LYS A 9 -19.27 2.88 4.01
N SER A 10 -20.22 2.89 4.95
CA SER A 10 -20.79 4.12 5.51
C SER A 10 -19.76 4.99 6.26
N ASN A 11 -18.64 4.39 6.66
CA ASN A 11 -17.52 5.05 7.34
C ASN A 11 -16.44 5.56 6.37
N TRP A 12 -16.55 5.30 5.06
CA TRP A 12 -15.55 5.75 4.08
C TRP A 12 -15.49 7.28 3.94
N LYS A 13 -16.57 7.99 4.32
CA LYS A 13 -16.59 9.46 4.45
C LYS A 13 -15.51 10.04 5.39
N TYR A 14 -14.92 9.21 6.27
CA TYR A 14 -13.87 9.63 7.19
C TYR A 14 -12.46 9.47 6.60
N ILE A 15 -12.30 8.82 5.45
CA ILE A 15 -11.03 8.68 4.74
C ILE A 15 -10.74 10.02 4.05
N LYS A 16 -9.59 10.61 4.37
CA LYS A 16 -9.22 11.96 3.91
C LYS A 16 -7.77 11.99 3.43
N ARG A 17 -7.54 12.66 2.30
CA ARG A 17 -6.21 12.92 1.74
C ARG A 17 -5.34 13.63 2.77
N GLY A 18 -4.06 13.28 2.81
CA GLY A 18 -3.08 13.90 3.69
C GLY A 18 -3.29 13.57 5.18
N TYR A 19 -3.95 12.46 5.48
CA TYR A 19 -3.97 11.88 6.82
C TYR A 19 -3.13 10.61 6.87
N PHE A 20 -2.48 10.41 8.02
CA PHE A 20 -1.89 9.14 8.37
C PHE A 20 -2.97 8.13 8.72
N PHE A 21 -2.75 6.87 8.33
CA PHE A 21 -3.55 5.72 8.73
C PHE A 21 -2.65 4.55 9.10
N GLN A 22 -3.14 3.67 9.97
CA GLN A 22 -2.69 2.26 9.94
C GLN A 22 -3.48 1.52 8.88
N ALA A 23 -2.79 0.69 8.09
CA ALA A 23 -3.39 -0.18 7.09
C ALA A 23 -2.77 -1.57 7.14
N ALA A 24 -3.55 -2.60 6.84
CA ALA A 24 -3.03 -3.93 6.56
C ALA A 24 -2.36 -3.90 5.17
N MET A 25 -1.04 -4.03 5.15
CA MET A 25 -0.22 -3.97 3.93
C MET A 25 0.43 -5.32 3.66
N TYR A 26 0.40 -5.76 2.41
CA TYR A 26 1.12 -6.96 2.00
C TYR A 26 2.64 -6.77 2.06
N TYR A 27 3.37 -7.85 2.29
CA TYR A 27 4.82 -7.87 2.10
C TYR A 27 5.13 -7.99 0.60
N LEU A 28 5.83 -7.00 0.02
CA LEU A 28 6.28 -7.08 -1.37
C LEU A 28 7.18 -8.29 -1.63
N SER A 29 7.95 -8.75 -0.64
CA SER A 29 8.75 -9.97 -0.73
C SER A 29 7.92 -11.24 -0.99
N ASP A 30 6.65 -11.25 -0.56
CA ASP A 30 5.75 -12.39 -0.79
C ASP A 30 5.20 -12.41 -2.22
N THR A 31 5.55 -11.42 -3.03
CA THR A 31 5.19 -11.33 -4.46
C THR A 31 6.34 -11.77 -5.38
N GLU A 32 7.45 -12.24 -4.82
CA GLU A 32 8.56 -12.84 -5.57
C GLU A 32 8.23 -14.29 -5.97
N GLN A 33 8.73 -14.74 -7.13
CA GLN A 33 8.56 -16.13 -7.56
C GLN A 33 9.64 -17.03 -6.92
N PRO A 34 9.31 -18.27 -6.50
CA PRO A 34 8.00 -18.92 -6.61
C PRO A 34 6.96 -18.37 -5.62
N LEU A 35 5.69 -18.29 -6.05
CA LEU A 35 4.57 -17.85 -5.21
C LEU A 35 3.97 -19.03 -4.44
N ARG A 36 3.29 -18.73 -3.32
CA ARG A 36 2.52 -19.71 -2.54
C ARG A 36 1.07 -19.72 -2.99
N PHE A 37 0.59 -20.86 -3.47
CA PHE A 37 -0.79 -21.08 -3.91
C PHE A 37 -1.56 -21.89 -2.89
N LEU A 38 -2.85 -21.58 -2.73
CA LEU A 38 -3.80 -22.44 -2.04
C LEU A 38 -4.41 -23.39 -3.08
N VAL A 39 -4.20 -24.69 -2.92
CA VAL A 39 -4.63 -25.71 -3.90
C VAL A 39 -5.57 -26.70 -3.22
N SER A 40 -6.70 -27.00 -3.85
CA SER A 40 -7.59 -28.09 -3.42
C SER A 40 -7.31 -29.34 -4.24
N ASN A 41 -7.17 -30.49 -3.59
CA ASN A 41 -7.20 -31.77 -4.29
C ASN A 41 -8.66 -32.20 -4.62
N ASP A 42 -8.81 -33.31 -5.34
CA ASP A 42 -10.12 -33.87 -5.75
C ASP A 42 -11.04 -34.24 -4.56
N GLU A 43 -10.46 -34.42 -3.37
CA GLU A 43 -11.17 -34.73 -2.12
C GLU A 43 -11.55 -33.47 -1.33
N GLY A 44 -11.21 -32.27 -1.83
CA GLY A 44 -11.48 -31.00 -1.15
C GLY A 44 -10.47 -30.62 -0.07
N VAL A 45 -9.36 -31.36 0.07
CA VAL A 45 -8.29 -31.06 1.02
C VAL A 45 -7.43 -29.92 0.45
N LEU A 46 -7.27 -28.86 1.26
CA LEU A 46 -6.47 -27.70 0.92
C LEU A 46 -4.99 -27.90 1.32
N SER A 47 -4.07 -27.62 0.40
CA SER A 47 -2.63 -27.58 0.60
C SER A 47 -2.05 -26.23 0.18
N ILE A 48 -0.83 -25.92 0.65
CA ILE A 48 -0.05 -24.77 0.19
C ILE A 48 1.09 -25.30 -0.68
N GLU A 49 1.19 -24.79 -1.90
CA GLU A 49 2.23 -25.17 -2.86
C GLU A 49 3.06 -23.96 -3.30
N GLU A 50 4.38 -24.10 -3.33
CA GLU A 50 5.30 -23.08 -3.89
C GLU A 50 5.60 -23.39 -5.37
N ARG A 51 5.20 -22.50 -6.28
CA ARG A 51 5.41 -22.64 -7.73
C ARG A 51 5.37 -21.30 -8.47
N ASN A 52 5.76 -21.25 -9.74
CA ASN A 52 5.74 -20.01 -10.54
C ASN A 52 4.34 -19.59 -11.03
N GLY A 53 3.31 -20.40 -10.76
CA GLY A 53 1.95 -20.20 -11.27
C GLY A 53 1.83 -20.47 -12.77
N ASP A 54 0.61 -20.75 -13.22
CA ASP A 54 0.29 -20.81 -14.65
C ASP A 54 -0.72 -19.70 -14.95
N PHE A 55 -0.24 -18.61 -15.54
CA PHE A 55 -1.04 -17.43 -15.86
C PHE A 55 -1.44 -17.37 -17.33
N ASP A 56 -1.29 -18.48 -18.06
CA ASP A 56 -1.77 -18.56 -19.43
C ASP A 56 -3.32 -18.52 -19.45
N PRO A 57 -3.90 -17.83 -20.44
CA PRO A 57 -5.35 -17.75 -20.56
C PRO A 57 -5.94 -19.09 -20.98
N ILE A 58 -7.14 -19.39 -20.48
CA ILE A 58 -7.95 -20.50 -20.96
C ILE A 58 -8.48 -20.12 -22.34
N ILE A 59 -8.20 -20.95 -23.35
CA ILE A 59 -8.73 -20.78 -24.70
C ILE A 59 -10.06 -21.52 -24.79
N LEU A 60 -11.15 -20.77 -25.00
CA LEU A 60 -12.50 -21.31 -25.18
C LEU A 60 -12.68 -21.86 -26.60
N GLU A 61 -13.65 -22.74 -26.80
CA GLU A 61 -13.94 -23.37 -28.11
C GLU A 61 -14.21 -22.36 -29.24
N ASN A 62 -14.72 -21.17 -28.89
CA ASN A 62 -14.96 -20.07 -29.85
C ASN A 62 -13.71 -19.20 -30.12
N GLY A 63 -12.54 -19.62 -29.65
CA GLY A 63 -11.25 -18.91 -29.78
C GLY A 63 -11.07 -17.72 -28.83
N LYS A 64 -12.04 -17.42 -27.96
CA LYS A 64 -11.90 -16.34 -26.96
C LYS A 64 -10.96 -16.77 -25.83
N LYS A 65 -10.25 -15.79 -25.28
CA LYS A 65 -9.37 -15.95 -24.11
C LYS A 65 -10.13 -15.59 -22.84
N GLN A 66 -10.02 -16.44 -21.82
CA GLN A 66 -10.53 -16.19 -20.48
C GLN A 66 -9.37 -16.19 -19.49
N ALA A 67 -9.37 -15.25 -18.54
CA ALA A 67 -8.38 -15.22 -17.47
C ALA A 67 -8.57 -16.43 -16.54
N LYS A 68 -7.45 -17.03 -16.13
CA LYS A 68 -7.42 -18.10 -15.15
C LYS A 68 -7.24 -17.49 -13.76
N GLU A 69 -8.22 -17.67 -12.89
CA GLU A 69 -8.13 -17.26 -11.49
C GLU A 69 -7.30 -18.28 -10.71
N GLN A 70 -6.43 -17.80 -9.82
CA GLN A 70 -5.61 -18.62 -8.94
C GLN A 70 -5.50 -17.93 -7.58
N ASP A 71 -5.74 -18.69 -6.52
CA ASP A 71 -5.63 -18.19 -5.15
C ASP A 71 -4.19 -18.25 -4.66
N ILE A 72 -3.65 -17.09 -4.29
CA ILE A 72 -2.30 -16.95 -3.73
C ILE A 72 -2.35 -16.49 -2.28
N ILE A 73 -1.36 -16.94 -1.50
CA ILE A 73 -1.24 -16.61 -0.08
C ILE A 73 -0.18 -15.53 0.09
N ILE A 74 -0.65 -14.34 0.46
CA ILE A 74 0.20 -13.18 0.74
C ILE A 74 0.09 -12.82 2.22
N THR A 75 1.24 -12.66 2.88
CA THR A 75 1.26 -12.19 4.28
C THR A 75 0.96 -10.70 4.31
N VAL A 76 0.14 -10.26 5.27
CA VAL A 76 -0.13 -8.85 5.55
C VAL A 76 0.35 -8.46 6.94
N LYS A 77 0.70 -7.19 7.12
CA LYS A 77 1.06 -6.60 8.41
C LYS A 77 0.52 -5.18 8.54
N PRO A 78 0.24 -4.70 9.76
CA PRO A 78 -0.03 -3.29 9.98
C PRO A 78 1.16 -2.41 9.58
N ARG A 79 0.91 -1.38 8.78
CA ARG A 79 1.87 -0.34 8.43
C ARG A 79 1.19 1.03 8.46
N GLN A 80 1.97 2.03 8.83
CA GLN A 80 1.55 3.41 8.70
C GLN A 80 1.61 3.81 7.23
N VAL A 81 0.59 4.53 6.75
CA VAL A 81 0.47 5.00 5.37
C VAL A 81 -0.09 6.42 5.36
N ILE A 82 0.10 7.15 4.25
CA ILE A 82 -0.57 8.43 3.97
C ILE A 82 -1.57 8.22 2.83
N ILE A 83 -2.77 8.77 2.97
CA ILE A 83 -3.76 8.78 1.87
C ILE A 83 -3.37 9.83 0.84
N LEU A 84 -3.21 9.40 -0.40
CA LEU A 84 -2.84 10.24 -1.54
C LEU A 84 -3.99 10.48 -2.49
N SER A 85 -4.98 9.59 -2.60
CA SER A 85 -6.12 9.82 -3.51
C SER A 85 -6.96 11.02 -3.10
N ASP A 86 -7.65 11.61 -4.08
CA ASP A 86 -8.57 12.72 -3.87
C ASP A 86 -9.75 12.34 -2.96
N ASP A 87 -10.25 13.32 -2.20
CA ASP A 87 -11.33 13.11 -1.24
C ASP A 87 -12.64 12.63 -1.89
N LYS A 88 -12.93 13.01 -3.15
CA LYS A 88 -14.11 12.50 -3.86
C LYS A 88 -14.03 10.98 -4.08
N ILE A 89 -12.83 10.46 -4.35
CA ILE A 89 -12.60 9.01 -4.47
C ILE A 89 -12.63 8.37 -3.09
N ASN A 90 -11.96 8.97 -2.11
CA ASN A 90 -11.86 8.45 -0.75
C ASN A 90 -13.24 8.25 -0.09
N GLU A 91 -14.15 9.19 -0.30
CA GLU A 91 -15.47 9.20 0.32
C GLU A 91 -16.52 8.37 -0.45
N SER A 92 -16.25 8.01 -1.71
CA SER A 92 -17.21 7.30 -2.56
C SER A 92 -17.40 5.83 -2.16
N GLU A 93 -18.65 5.39 -2.02
CA GLU A 93 -19.00 3.98 -1.80
C GLU A 93 -18.89 3.11 -3.08
N GLN A 94 -18.81 3.76 -4.25
CA GLN A 94 -18.70 3.10 -5.55
C GLN A 94 -17.24 2.80 -5.94
N PHE A 95 -16.28 3.58 -5.42
CA PHE A 95 -14.86 3.36 -5.65
C PHE A 95 -14.23 2.76 -4.41
N GLU A 96 -13.90 1.48 -4.46
CA GLU A 96 -13.48 0.72 -3.28
C GLU A 96 -11.98 0.83 -2.99
N TYR A 97 -11.20 1.38 -3.92
CA TYR A 97 -9.75 1.47 -3.84
C TYR A 97 -9.27 2.91 -3.68
N ILE A 98 -8.20 3.10 -2.93
CA ILE A 98 -7.55 4.39 -2.66
C ILE A 98 -6.05 4.28 -2.87
N GLN A 99 -5.42 5.41 -3.21
CA GLN A 99 -3.97 5.51 -3.36
C GLN A 99 -3.33 5.87 -2.03
N ILE A 100 -2.24 5.18 -1.70
CA ILE A 100 -1.49 5.40 -0.47
C ILE A 100 0.02 5.41 -0.72
N ALA A 101 0.76 6.07 0.19
CA ALA A 101 2.21 5.92 0.30
C ALA A 101 2.59 5.30 1.66
N PRO A 102 3.45 4.27 1.69
CA PRO A 102 3.98 3.70 2.93
C PRO A 102 4.81 4.70 3.74
N VAL A 103 4.72 4.59 5.06
CA VAL A 103 5.52 5.37 6.01
C VAL A 103 6.40 4.45 6.84
N LEU A 104 7.69 4.75 6.88
CA LEU A 104 8.72 4.01 7.61
C LEU A 104 9.28 4.87 8.74
N GLY A 105 9.40 4.28 9.92
CA GLY A 105 10.15 4.88 11.02
C GLY A 105 11.64 4.91 10.71
N ILE A 106 12.32 5.94 11.20
CA ILE A 106 13.78 6.09 11.10
C ILE A 106 14.39 5.65 12.43
N SER A 107 15.26 4.63 12.39
CA SER A 107 15.96 4.13 13.58
C SER A 107 17.27 4.86 13.84
N ASP A 108 17.85 4.71 15.03
CA ASP A 108 19.17 5.30 15.35
C ASP A 108 20.29 4.75 14.46
N LYS A 109 20.11 3.57 13.87
CA LYS A 109 21.05 3.03 12.88
C LYS A 109 20.91 3.68 11.51
N ASP A 110 19.79 4.34 11.25
CA ASP A 110 19.52 5.04 10.01
C ASP A 110 20.07 6.46 10.02
N ILE A 111 20.10 7.13 11.19
CA ILE A 111 20.54 8.53 11.28
C ILE A 111 22.01 8.73 10.88
N VAL A 112 22.83 7.68 11.02
CA VAL A 112 24.25 7.70 10.63
C VAL A 112 24.47 7.43 9.15
N LYS A 113 23.42 7.05 8.40
CA LYS A 113 23.55 6.72 6.98
C LYS A 113 23.56 7.99 6.12
N PRO A 114 24.33 8.04 5.01
CA PRO A 114 24.44 9.24 4.17
C PRO A 114 23.10 9.75 3.61
N TRP A 115 22.13 8.86 3.40
CA TRP A 115 20.81 9.23 2.88
C TRP A 115 19.97 10.00 3.91
N TYR A 116 20.23 9.87 5.21
CA TYR A 116 19.42 10.52 6.25
C TYR A 116 19.51 12.04 6.14
N ARG A 117 20.72 12.57 5.98
CA ARG A 117 20.91 13.99 5.72
C ARG A 117 20.22 14.43 4.44
N LYS A 118 20.35 13.65 3.36
CA LYS A 118 19.73 13.96 2.07
C LYS A 118 18.21 14.06 2.18
N ILE A 119 17.57 13.15 2.91
CA ILE A 119 16.11 13.19 3.04
C ILE A 119 15.64 14.34 3.94
N GLN A 120 16.41 14.70 4.99
CA GLN A 120 16.11 15.88 5.81
C GLN A 120 16.19 17.18 5.03
N GLU A 121 17.12 17.25 4.07
CA GLU A 121 17.32 18.39 3.16
C GLU A 121 16.43 18.30 1.90
N ASP A 122 15.47 17.38 1.85
CA ASP A 122 14.56 17.17 0.71
C ASP A 122 15.27 16.86 -0.63
N ASN A 123 16.50 16.35 -0.55
CA ASN A 123 17.39 16.03 -1.68
C ASN A 123 17.43 14.53 -2.01
N LEU A 124 16.46 13.75 -1.53
CA LEU A 124 16.36 12.32 -1.80
C LEU A 124 15.10 12.03 -2.62
N THR A 125 15.25 12.02 -3.95
CA THR A 125 14.17 11.74 -4.90
C THR A 125 13.40 10.48 -4.56
N GLY A 126 12.07 10.55 -4.62
CA GLY A 126 11.21 9.40 -4.32
C GLY A 126 10.89 9.22 -2.85
N PHE A 127 11.39 10.10 -1.98
CA PHE A 127 11.16 10.02 -0.54
C PHE A 127 10.87 11.40 0.05
N ALA A 128 10.02 11.44 1.07
CA ALA A 128 9.76 12.65 1.84
C ALA A 128 10.03 12.42 3.33
N PHE A 129 10.78 13.33 3.95
CA PHE A 129 10.93 13.35 5.40
C PHE A 129 9.71 14.01 6.06
N ILE A 130 9.30 13.56 7.25
CA ILE A 130 8.35 14.30 8.10
C ILE A 130 8.93 14.35 9.51
N PRO A 131 9.11 15.56 10.10
CA PRO A 131 9.63 15.70 11.46
C PRO A 131 8.57 15.25 12.46
N ARG A 132 8.67 13.99 12.91
CA ARG A 132 7.76 13.35 13.86
C ARG A 132 8.51 12.38 14.77
N GLY A 133 8.42 12.59 16.08
CA GLY A 133 9.22 11.84 17.06
C GLY A 133 10.68 12.31 17.06
N GLU A 134 11.57 11.50 17.64
CA GLU A 134 12.99 11.85 17.81
C GLU A 134 13.74 11.92 16.47
N ASN A 135 13.62 10.88 15.65
CA ASN A 135 14.39 10.74 14.40
C ASN A 135 13.62 11.18 13.14
N GLY A 136 12.33 11.48 13.27
CA GLY A 136 11.42 11.67 12.15
C GLY A 136 10.97 10.36 11.51
N ILE A 137 10.19 10.50 10.45
CA ILE A 137 9.70 9.39 9.62
C ILE A 137 10.00 9.66 8.15
N LYS A 138 10.03 8.60 7.36
CA LYS A 138 10.22 8.64 5.91
C LYS A 138 8.97 8.13 5.20
N VAL A 139 8.45 8.90 4.26
CA VAL A 139 7.41 8.49 3.31
C VAL A 139 8.10 7.94 2.07
N ASP A 140 7.72 6.75 1.63
CA ASP A 140 8.23 6.11 0.42
C ASP A 140 7.26 6.36 -0.74
N LEU A 141 7.64 7.26 -1.64
CA LEU A 141 6.85 7.62 -2.82
C LEU A 141 7.18 6.74 -4.02
N THR A 142 8.22 5.90 -3.93
CA THR A 142 8.53 4.90 -4.95
C THR A 142 7.59 3.69 -4.88
N GLN A 143 6.90 3.52 -3.75
CA GLN A 143 5.97 2.42 -3.49
C GLN A 143 4.52 2.91 -3.31
N VAL A 144 4.13 3.96 -4.05
CA VAL A 144 2.71 4.33 -4.13
C VAL A 144 1.92 3.15 -4.68
N THR A 145 0.86 2.76 -3.98
CA THR A 145 0.03 1.63 -4.36
C THR A 145 -1.45 1.86 -4.03
N SER A 146 -2.30 1.05 -4.66
CA SER A 146 -3.72 0.98 -4.38
C SER A 146 -4.00 -0.05 -3.30
N ILE A 147 -4.83 0.30 -2.31
CA ILE A 147 -5.41 -0.68 -1.38
C ILE A 147 -6.93 -0.56 -1.38
N HIS A 148 -7.61 -1.67 -1.10
CA HIS A 148 -9.04 -1.63 -0.82
C HIS A 148 -9.27 -0.89 0.51
N LYS A 149 -10.30 -0.04 0.59
CA LYS A 149 -10.58 0.82 1.76
C LYS A 149 -10.78 0.03 3.06
N SER A 150 -11.30 -1.21 2.97
CA SER A 150 -11.44 -2.10 4.14
C SER A 150 -10.10 -2.56 4.74
N MET A 151 -8.97 -2.36 4.05
CA MET A 151 -7.63 -2.63 4.58
C MET A 151 -7.15 -1.53 5.53
N LEU A 152 -7.80 -0.36 5.56
CA LEU A 152 -7.53 0.65 6.59
C LEU A 152 -7.98 0.12 7.95
N LEU A 153 -7.17 0.37 8.97
CA LEU A 153 -7.40 -0.11 10.34
C LEU A 153 -7.76 1.04 11.28
N GLU A 154 -6.96 2.12 11.24
CA GLU A 154 -7.10 3.23 12.18
C GLU A 154 -6.71 4.54 11.50
N LYS A 155 -7.58 5.56 11.61
CA LYS A 155 -7.25 6.93 11.22
C LYS A 155 -6.36 7.58 12.28
N GLN A 156 -5.28 8.20 11.85
CA GLN A 156 -4.33 8.86 12.73
C GLN A 156 -4.31 10.38 12.45
N SER A 157 -3.19 11.04 12.75
CA SER A 157 -3.05 12.48 12.62
C SER A 157 -3.02 12.97 11.17
N LYS A 158 -3.30 14.26 10.97
CA LYS A 158 -3.09 14.93 9.68
C LYS A 158 -1.58 15.11 9.43
N VAL A 159 -1.16 15.00 8.18
CA VAL A 159 0.19 15.36 7.72
C VAL A 159 0.30 16.90 7.66
N PRO A 160 1.41 17.52 8.10
CA PRO A 160 1.61 18.96 7.97
C PRO A 160 1.42 19.43 6.53
N THR A 161 0.73 20.55 6.33
CA THR A 161 0.36 21.06 4.99
C THR A 161 1.58 21.27 4.08
N GLU A 162 2.66 21.83 4.62
CA GLU A 162 3.92 22.03 3.89
C GLU A 162 4.54 20.71 3.41
N ARG A 163 4.43 19.65 4.24
CA ARG A 163 4.95 18.33 3.89
C ARG A 163 4.07 17.63 2.86
N MET A 164 2.74 17.83 2.92
CA MET A 164 1.86 17.36 1.84
C MET A 164 2.15 18.07 0.52
N ALA A 165 2.40 19.37 0.52
CA ALA A 165 2.76 20.11 -0.69
C ALA A 165 4.07 19.59 -1.31
N PHE A 166 5.08 19.28 -0.48
CA PHE A 166 6.32 18.66 -0.95
C PHE A 166 6.10 17.25 -1.52
N ILE A 167 5.29 16.42 -0.84
CA ILE A 167 4.90 15.10 -1.33
C ILE A 167 4.22 15.20 -2.70
N ASP A 168 3.31 16.15 -2.87
CA ASP A 168 2.63 16.37 -4.14
C ASP A 168 3.63 16.75 -5.24
N SER A 169 4.60 17.64 -4.97
CA SER A 169 5.63 17.99 -5.97
C SER A 169 6.53 16.80 -6.32
N GLN A 170 6.87 15.94 -5.36
CA GLN A 170 7.67 14.75 -5.61
C GLN A 170 6.92 13.71 -6.44
N ILE A 171 5.60 13.54 -6.21
CA ILE A 171 4.79 12.62 -7.01
C ILE A 171 4.72 13.10 -8.46
N VAL A 172 4.55 14.40 -8.69
CA VAL A 172 4.56 14.99 -10.04
C VAL A 172 5.90 14.73 -10.74
N GLU A 173 7.01 14.96 -10.04
CA GLU A 173 8.37 14.69 -10.56
C GLU A 173 8.58 13.20 -10.90
N LEU A 174 8.17 12.28 -10.02
CA LEU A 174 8.30 10.83 -10.24
C LEU A 174 7.48 10.31 -11.43
N LEU A 175 6.34 10.95 -11.69
CA LEU A 175 5.45 10.59 -12.79
C LEU A 175 5.78 11.32 -14.10
N ASP A 176 6.80 12.18 -14.09
CA ASP A 176 7.21 13.01 -15.24
C ASP A 176 6.04 13.85 -15.81
N LEU A 177 5.30 14.51 -14.89
CA LEU A 177 4.08 15.30 -15.17
C LEU A 177 4.30 16.81 -15.09
#